data_AF-E6PME0-F1
#
_entry.id   AF-E6PME0-F1
#
_cell.length_a   1.000
_cell.length_b   1.000
_cell.length_c   1.000
_cell.angle_alpha   90.00
_cell.angle_beta   90.00
_cell.angle_gamma   90.00
#
_symmetry.space_group_name_H-M   'P 1'
#
loop_
_entity.id
_entity.type
_entity.pdbx_description
1 polymer ?
#
loop_
_entity_poly.entity_id
_entity_poly.type
_entity_poly.pdbx_seq_one_letter_code
_entity_poly.pdbx_strand_id
1 'polypeptide(L)'
;MPQTSATPQRIEALQSLHSQVVETGQHLALDLKQIQAQHDQARDKLHNLQNYASEYRRQLQALESQGGDWSKVRDLRGFIAKVDAAQTAQLAEINRIQVLHAEKSKAWAAARQREKAYELLLAQQHVHVKSLAQKRALTEMQDWALNPQSQFVNTNQPTKF
;
A
#
# COMPACT_ATOMS: atom_id res chain seq x y z
N MET A 1 14.53 36.29 -17.05
CA MET A 1 14.68 35.45 -15.83
C MET A 1 13.30 35.03 -15.32
N PRO A 2 12.77 33.85 -15.70
CA PRO A 2 11.51 33.34 -15.18
C PRO A 2 11.75 32.01 -14.43
N GLN A 3 12.01 32.03 -13.13
CA GLN A 3 12.13 30.80 -12.32
C GLN A 3 11.36 30.84 -10.99
N THR A 4 10.71 31.95 -10.65
CA THR A 4 10.01 32.12 -9.36
C THR A 4 8.71 31.30 -9.27
N SER A 5 8.05 31.01 -10.38
CA SER A 5 6.82 30.21 -10.42
C SER A 5 7.04 28.70 -10.41
N ALA A 6 8.24 28.21 -10.76
CA ALA A 6 8.52 26.78 -10.89
C ALA A 6 8.66 26.06 -9.53
N THR A 7 9.09 26.78 -8.49
CA THR A 7 9.32 26.21 -7.15
C THR A 7 8.04 25.84 -6.39
N PRO A 8 6.99 26.69 -6.31
CA PRO A 8 5.72 26.31 -5.68
C PRO A 8 5.00 25.20 -6.45
N GLN A 9 4.97 25.26 -7.78
CA GLN A 9 4.37 24.22 -8.63
C GLN A 9 5.01 22.84 -8.41
N ARG A 10 6.33 22.79 -8.20
CA ARG A 10 7.04 21.54 -7.91
C ARG A 10 6.68 20.95 -6.54
N ILE A 11 6.48 21.79 -5.52
CA ILE A 11 6.05 21.31 -4.19
C ILE A 11 4.65 20.72 -4.28
N GLU A 12 3.73 21.42 -4.91
CA GLU A 12 2.34 20.95 -5.11
C GLU A 12 2.31 19.64 -5.88
N ALA A 13 3.10 19.51 -6.95
CA ALA A 13 3.22 18.27 -7.71
C ALA A 13 3.77 17.11 -6.84
N LEU A 14 4.81 17.34 -6.03
CA LEU A 14 5.34 16.33 -5.12
C LEU A 14 4.34 15.96 -4.02
N GLN A 15 3.56 16.91 -3.52
CA GLN A 15 2.50 16.67 -2.54
C GLN A 15 1.38 15.81 -3.13
N SER A 16 0.96 16.10 -4.36
CA SER A 16 -0.05 15.30 -5.07
C SER A 16 0.45 13.88 -5.36
N LEU A 17 1.70 13.72 -5.79
CA LEU A 17 2.30 12.40 -6.00
C LEU A 17 2.43 11.63 -4.68
N HIS A 18 2.81 12.31 -3.60
CA HIS A 18 2.89 11.71 -2.28
C HIS A 18 1.52 11.25 -1.80
N SER A 19 0.46 12.07 -1.91
CA SER A 19 -0.90 11.68 -1.50
C SER A 19 -1.40 10.48 -2.29
N GLN A 20 -1.17 10.44 -3.61
CA GLN A 20 -1.55 9.31 -4.44
C GLN A 20 -0.85 8.00 -4.01
N VAL A 21 0.43 8.07 -3.64
CA VAL A 21 1.16 6.89 -3.16
C VAL A 21 0.68 6.45 -1.79
N VAL A 22 0.36 7.39 -0.89
CA VAL A 22 -0.23 7.09 0.42
C VAL A 22 -1.58 6.37 0.24
N GLU A 23 -2.46 6.89 -0.60
CA GLU A 23 -3.76 6.26 -0.93
C GLU A 23 -3.56 4.85 -1.50
N THR A 24 -2.66 4.71 -2.46
CA THR A 24 -2.32 3.40 -3.05
C THR A 24 -1.81 2.42 -1.98
N GLY A 25 -0.96 2.90 -1.06
CA GLY A 25 -0.43 2.11 0.05
C GLY A 25 -1.53 1.68 1.03
N GLN A 26 -2.49 2.55 1.33
CA GLN A 26 -3.66 2.22 2.17
C GLN A 26 -4.55 1.17 1.51
N HIS A 27 -4.85 1.32 0.22
CA HIS A 27 -5.62 0.33 -0.53
C HIS A 27 -4.93 -1.04 -0.54
N LEU A 28 -3.61 -1.09 -0.78
CA LEU A 28 -2.85 -2.33 -0.73
C LEU A 28 -2.83 -2.97 0.67
N ALA A 29 -2.84 -2.18 1.73
CA ALA A 29 -2.93 -2.69 3.10
C ALA A 29 -4.30 -3.32 3.39
N LEU A 30 -5.38 -2.70 2.91
CA LEU A 30 -6.73 -3.26 3.01
C LEU A 30 -6.86 -4.57 2.21
N ASP A 31 -6.34 -4.60 0.98
CA ASP A 31 -6.28 -5.81 0.16
C ASP A 31 -5.56 -6.95 0.88
N LEU A 32 -4.40 -6.66 1.51
CA LEU A 32 -3.64 -7.65 2.26
C LEU A 32 -4.44 -8.21 3.43
N LYS A 33 -5.13 -7.36 4.19
CA LYS A 33 -6.00 -7.79 5.28
C LYS A 33 -7.11 -8.72 4.77
N GLN A 34 -7.72 -8.38 3.64
CA GLN A 34 -8.76 -9.20 3.03
C GLN A 34 -8.23 -10.56 2.57
N ILE A 35 -7.07 -10.58 1.91
CA ILE A 35 -6.43 -11.82 1.45
C ILE A 35 -6.04 -12.71 2.63
N GLN A 36 -5.54 -12.13 3.73
CA GLN A 36 -5.23 -12.89 4.94
C GLN A 36 -6.51 -13.53 5.52
N ALA A 37 -7.61 -12.79 5.61
CA ALA A 37 -8.88 -13.35 6.07
C ALA A 37 -9.40 -14.47 5.14
N GLN A 38 -9.23 -14.33 3.83
CA GLN A 38 -9.57 -15.38 2.86
C GLN A 38 -8.69 -16.62 3.04
N HIS A 39 -7.40 -16.44 3.33
CA HIS A 39 -6.48 -17.53 3.61
C HIS A 39 -6.90 -18.32 4.85
N ASP A 40 -7.19 -17.62 5.94
CA ASP A 40 -7.64 -18.25 7.19
C ASP A 40 -8.95 -19.01 6.98
N GLN A 41 -9.94 -18.39 6.31
CA GLN A 41 -11.18 -19.07 5.95
C GLN A 41 -10.96 -20.31 5.08
N ALA A 42 -10.01 -20.25 4.13
CA ALA A 42 -9.68 -21.38 3.27
C ALA A 42 -9.02 -22.52 4.06
N ARG A 43 -8.20 -22.22 5.06
CA ARG A 43 -7.61 -23.21 5.97
C ARG A 43 -8.65 -23.86 6.87
N ASP A 44 -9.58 -23.08 7.41
CA ASP A 44 -10.67 -23.60 8.24
C ASP A 44 -11.56 -24.57 7.44
N LYS A 45 -11.88 -24.22 6.19
CA LYS A 45 -12.60 -25.12 5.28
C LYS A 45 -11.85 -26.43 5.04
N LEU A 46 -10.53 -26.37 4.80
CA LEU A 46 -9.71 -27.58 4.64
C LEU A 46 -9.72 -28.43 5.91
N HIS A 47 -9.56 -27.80 7.08
CA HIS A 47 -9.59 -28.50 8.36
C HIS A 47 -10.94 -29.22 8.57
N ASN A 48 -12.06 -28.57 8.26
CA ASN A 48 -13.38 -29.19 8.33
C ASN A 48 -13.51 -30.39 7.37
N LEU A 49 -13.03 -30.27 6.13
CA LEU A 49 -13.02 -31.38 5.16
C LEU A 49 -12.18 -32.56 5.65
N GLN A 50 -11.05 -32.30 6.31
CA GLN A 50 -10.19 -33.33 6.91
C GLN A 50 -10.88 -34.03 8.07
N ASN A 51 -11.56 -33.28 8.94
CA ASN A 51 -12.35 -33.83 10.04
C ASN A 51 -13.45 -34.75 9.51
N TYR A 52 -14.24 -34.29 8.53
CA TYR A 52 -15.27 -35.12 7.88
C TYR A 52 -14.67 -36.39 7.27
N ALA A 53 -13.59 -36.28 6.49
CA ALA A 53 -12.94 -37.46 5.91
C ALA A 53 -12.49 -38.46 6.98
N SER A 54 -11.95 -37.99 8.12
CA SER A 54 -11.56 -38.84 9.23
C SER A 54 -12.74 -39.59 9.86
N GLU A 55 -13.89 -38.94 9.98
CA GLU A 55 -15.11 -39.52 10.53
C GLU A 55 -15.68 -40.57 9.58
N TYR A 56 -15.77 -40.26 8.28
CA TYR A 56 -16.27 -41.20 7.28
C TYR A 56 -15.35 -42.42 7.12
N ARG A 57 -14.03 -42.25 7.20
CA ARG A 57 -13.10 -43.38 7.20
C ARG A 57 -13.26 -44.28 8.44
N ARG A 58 -13.49 -43.69 9.61
CA ARG A 58 -13.80 -44.46 10.83
C ARG A 58 -15.12 -45.23 10.70
N GLN A 59 -16.15 -44.60 10.15
CA GLN A 59 -17.44 -45.26 9.87
C GLN A 59 -17.29 -46.40 8.86
N LEU A 60 -16.47 -46.21 7.82
CA LEU A 60 -16.18 -47.25 6.82
C LEU A 60 -15.54 -48.47 7.47
N GLN A 61 -14.50 -48.25 8.30
CA GLN A 61 -13.82 -49.33 9.00
C GLN A 61 -14.76 -50.09 9.94
N ALA A 62 -15.64 -49.38 10.65
CA ALA A 62 -16.65 -50.00 11.51
C ALA A 62 -17.64 -50.87 10.71
N LEU A 63 -18.14 -50.37 9.59
CA LEU A 63 -19.04 -51.10 8.68
C LEU A 63 -18.39 -52.36 8.09
N GLU A 64 -17.13 -52.26 7.66
CA GLU A 64 -16.36 -53.38 7.12
C GLU A 64 -16.10 -54.45 8.20
N SER A 65 -15.81 -54.04 9.44
CA SER A 65 -15.57 -54.97 10.56
C SER A 65 -16.80 -55.77 11.00
N GLN A 66 -18.00 -55.24 10.79
CA GLN A 66 -19.27 -55.90 11.16
C GLN A 66 -19.81 -56.84 10.07
N GLY A 67 -19.05 -57.07 8.98
CA GLY A 67 -19.52 -57.85 7.83
C GLY A 67 -20.66 -57.17 7.08
N GLY A 68 -20.67 -55.83 7.09
CA GLY A 68 -21.83 -55.01 6.76
C GLY A 68 -22.20 -54.90 5.27
N ASP A 69 -23.41 -54.36 5.08
CA ASP A 69 -24.08 -54.06 3.81
C ASP A 69 -23.17 -53.42 2.75
N TRP A 70 -22.84 -54.21 1.72
CA TRP A 70 -21.94 -53.84 0.63
C TRP A 70 -22.38 -52.57 -0.13
N SER A 71 -23.69 -52.28 -0.18
CA SER A 71 -24.17 -51.05 -0.82
C SER A 71 -23.69 -49.82 -0.05
N LYS A 72 -23.82 -49.84 1.28
CA LYS A 72 -23.39 -48.74 2.14
C LYS A 72 -21.88 -48.52 2.09
N VAL A 73 -21.11 -49.60 2.06
CA VAL A 73 -19.64 -49.55 1.90
C VAL A 73 -19.26 -48.86 0.59
N ARG A 74 -19.91 -49.24 -0.52
CA ARG A 74 -19.66 -48.63 -1.83
C ARG A 74 -19.99 -47.14 -1.84
N ASP A 75 -21.15 -46.76 -1.31
CA ASP A 75 -21.61 -45.37 -1.31
C ASP A 75 -20.70 -44.49 -0.44
N LEU A 76 -20.27 -45.00 0.72
CA LEU A 76 -19.34 -44.32 1.62
C LEU A 76 -17.96 -44.12 1.00
N ARG A 77 -17.42 -45.13 0.30
CA ARG A 77 -16.17 -45.01 -0.47
C ARG A 77 -16.27 -43.95 -1.57
N GLY A 78 -17.40 -43.92 -2.28
CA GLY A 78 -17.68 -42.89 -3.29
C GLY A 78 -17.74 -41.48 -2.68
N PHE A 79 -18.32 -41.34 -1.49
CA PHE A 79 -18.34 -40.07 -0.76
C PHE A 79 -16.94 -39.65 -0.30
N ILE A 80 -16.15 -40.56 0.27
CA ILE A 80 -14.76 -40.29 0.68
C ILE A 80 -13.93 -39.79 -0.51
N ALA A 81 -14.05 -40.44 -1.67
CA ALA A 81 -13.35 -40.00 -2.88
C ALA A 81 -13.73 -38.56 -3.31
N LYS A 82 -15.01 -38.18 -3.16
CA LYS A 82 -15.45 -36.79 -3.42
C LYS A 82 -14.86 -35.80 -2.42
N VAL A 83 -14.79 -36.17 -1.13
CA VAL A 83 -14.16 -35.33 -0.10
C VAL A 83 -12.67 -35.17 -0.35
N ASP A 84 -11.97 -36.24 -0.74
CA ASP A 84 -10.53 -36.18 -1.08
C ASP A 84 -10.27 -35.29 -2.31
N ALA A 85 -11.13 -35.36 -3.33
CA ALA A 85 -11.09 -34.43 -4.45
C ALA A 85 -11.32 -32.97 -4.01
N ALA A 86 -12.29 -32.73 -3.11
CA ALA A 86 -12.54 -31.41 -2.56
C ALA A 86 -11.37 -30.88 -1.71
N GLN A 87 -10.71 -31.74 -0.93
CA GLN A 87 -9.49 -31.37 -0.18
C GLN A 87 -8.35 -30.97 -1.11
N THR A 88 -8.16 -31.72 -2.20
CA THR A 88 -7.14 -31.41 -3.22
C THR A 88 -7.41 -30.05 -3.86
N ALA A 89 -8.66 -29.77 -4.24
CA ALA A 89 -9.06 -28.48 -4.79
C ALA A 89 -8.87 -27.34 -3.78
N GLN A 90 -9.21 -27.57 -2.51
CA GLN A 90 -9.05 -26.58 -1.44
C GLN A 90 -7.58 -26.27 -1.15
N LEU A 91 -6.69 -27.27 -1.22
CA LEU A 91 -5.24 -27.08 -1.12
C LEU A 91 -4.69 -26.23 -2.29
N ALA A 92 -5.16 -26.49 -3.51
CA ALA A 92 -4.78 -25.68 -4.67
C ALA A 92 -5.23 -24.21 -4.50
N GLU A 93 -6.42 -23.98 -3.96
CA GLU A 93 -6.91 -22.63 -3.66
C GLU A 93 -6.09 -21.94 -2.56
N ILE A 94 -5.73 -22.65 -1.49
CA ILE A 94 -4.82 -22.12 -0.44
C ILE A 94 -3.50 -21.69 -1.05
N ASN A 95 -2.91 -22.52 -1.92
CA ASN A 95 -1.66 -22.20 -2.60
C ASN A 95 -1.82 -20.95 -3.50
N ARG A 96 -2.92 -20.85 -4.24
CA ARG A 96 -3.23 -19.67 -5.07
C ARG A 96 -3.30 -18.40 -4.22
N ILE A 97 -4.00 -18.44 -3.09
CA ILE A 97 -4.12 -17.32 -2.15
C ILE A 97 -2.75 -16.95 -1.57
N GLN A 98 -1.90 -17.93 -1.23
CA GLN A 98 -0.55 -17.67 -0.73
C GLN A 98 0.35 -16.94 -1.74
N VAL A 99 0.29 -17.34 -3.01
CA VAL A 99 1.01 -16.65 -4.09
C VAL A 99 0.52 -15.21 -4.21
N LEU A 100 -0.80 -15.00 -4.24
CA LEU A 100 -1.40 -13.68 -4.31
C LEU A 100 -1.03 -12.80 -3.09
N HIS A 101 -1.03 -13.38 -1.89
CA HIS A 101 -0.60 -12.70 -0.67
C HIS A 101 0.86 -12.23 -0.79
N ALA A 102 1.76 -13.08 -1.27
CA ALA A 102 3.16 -12.74 -1.46
C ALA A 102 3.35 -11.61 -2.49
N GLU A 103 2.60 -11.63 -3.60
CA GLU A 103 2.61 -10.57 -4.62
C GLU A 103 2.13 -9.23 -4.05
N LYS A 104 0.99 -9.23 -3.36
CA LYS A 104 0.44 -8.03 -2.72
C LYS A 104 1.35 -7.49 -1.62
N SER A 105 2.01 -8.37 -0.87
CA SER A 105 2.99 -7.98 0.16
C SER A 105 4.17 -7.25 -0.46
N LYS A 106 4.69 -7.74 -1.60
CA LYS A 106 5.74 -7.06 -2.36
C LYS A 106 5.26 -5.70 -2.89
N ALA A 107 4.06 -5.64 -3.45
CA ALA A 107 3.48 -4.39 -3.95
C ALA A 107 3.32 -3.34 -2.84
N TRP A 108 2.83 -3.75 -1.67
CA TRP A 108 2.69 -2.88 -0.51
C TRP A 108 4.05 -2.38 -0.01
N ALA A 109 5.05 -3.26 0.11
CA ALA A 109 6.41 -2.87 0.48
C ALA A 109 7.02 -1.85 -0.51
N ALA A 110 6.82 -2.06 -1.81
CA ALA A 110 7.28 -1.13 -2.84
C ALA A 110 6.55 0.23 -2.74
N ALA A 111 5.24 0.24 -2.47
CA ALA A 111 4.50 1.48 -2.24
C ALA A 111 5.05 2.24 -1.01
N ARG A 112 5.35 1.53 0.09
CA ARG A 112 5.92 2.15 1.29
C ARG A 112 7.32 2.71 1.06
N GLN A 113 8.13 2.07 0.22
CA GLN A 113 9.43 2.60 -0.18
C GLN A 113 9.28 3.89 -1.01
N ARG A 114 8.34 3.92 -1.95
CA ARG A 114 8.04 5.12 -2.75
C ARG A 114 7.53 6.26 -1.89
N GLU A 115 6.64 5.98 -0.93
CA GLU A 115 6.14 6.98 0.02
C GLU A 115 7.29 7.68 0.75
N LYS A 116 8.19 6.90 1.36
CA LYS A 116 9.39 7.43 2.03
C LYS A 116 10.29 8.24 1.10
N ALA A 117 10.44 7.82 -0.15
CA ALA A 117 11.21 8.58 -1.13
C ALA A 117 10.59 9.95 -1.41
N TYR A 118 9.26 10.02 -1.54
CA TYR A 118 8.54 11.28 -1.71
C TYR A 118 8.59 12.17 -0.46
N GLU A 119 8.46 11.61 0.74
CA GLU A 119 8.65 12.35 2.00
C GLU A 119 10.03 13.02 2.05
N LEU A 120 11.08 12.28 1.67
CA LEU A 120 12.44 12.80 1.61
C LEU A 120 12.59 13.92 0.58
N LEU A 121 12.05 13.72 -0.64
CA LEU A 121 12.09 14.74 -1.70
C LEU A 121 11.35 16.02 -1.29
N LEU A 122 10.19 15.88 -0.64
CA LEU A 122 9.44 17.01 -0.09
C LEU A 122 10.27 17.74 0.96
N ALA A 123 10.88 17.04 1.91
CA ALA A 123 11.71 17.66 2.95
C ALA A 123 12.89 18.44 2.33
N GLN A 124 13.59 17.84 1.37
CA GLN A 124 14.69 18.51 0.65
C GLN A 124 14.21 19.76 -0.10
N GLN A 125 13.07 19.68 -0.78
CA GLN A 125 12.51 20.81 -1.51
C GLN A 125 12.14 21.96 -0.57
N HIS A 126 11.52 21.69 0.58
CA HIS A 126 11.21 22.72 1.58
C HIS A 126 12.47 23.42 2.10
N VAL A 127 13.54 22.66 2.39
CA VAL A 127 14.82 23.22 2.80
C VAL A 127 15.39 24.11 1.69
N HIS A 128 15.35 23.65 0.44
CA HIS A 128 15.83 24.42 -0.70
C HIS A 128 15.08 25.75 -0.86
N VAL A 129 13.74 25.74 -0.80
CA VAL A 129 12.91 26.96 -0.88
C VAL A 129 13.25 27.94 0.24
N LYS A 130 13.34 27.46 1.48
CA LYS A 130 13.71 28.29 2.63
C LYS A 130 15.08 28.92 2.45
N SER A 131 16.06 28.15 1.99
CA SER A 131 17.43 28.64 1.74
C SER A 131 17.47 29.71 0.64
N LEU A 132 16.68 29.54 -0.42
CA LEU A 132 16.58 30.54 -1.49
C LEU A 132 15.91 31.82 -1.00
N ALA A 133 14.85 31.72 -0.20
CA ALA A 133 14.19 32.88 0.40
C ALA A 133 15.14 33.65 1.32
N GLN A 134 15.90 32.96 2.16
CA GLN A 134 16.93 33.57 3.02
C GLN A 134 18.03 34.27 2.22
N LYS A 135 18.53 33.64 1.15
CA LYS A 135 19.53 34.25 0.27
C LYS A 135 18.99 35.51 -0.41
N ARG A 136 17.75 35.48 -0.91
CA ARG A 136 17.11 36.66 -1.50
C ARG A 136 16.97 37.80 -0.50
N ALA A 137 16.48 37.52 0.71
CA ALA A 137 16.36 38.53 1.76
C ALA A 137 17.72 39.14 2.14
N LEU A 138 18.78 38.33 2.20
CA LEU A 138 20.13 38.82 2.46
C LEU A 138 20.64 39.72 1.32
N THR A 139 20.44 39.32 0.07
CA THR A 139 20.82 40.13 -1.11
C THR A 139 20.05 41.45 -1.12
N GLU A 140 18.73 41.43 -0.91
CA GLU A 140 17.90 42.63 -0.81
C GLU A 140 18.39 43.59 0.29
N MET A 141 18.79 43.05 1.45
CA MET A 141 19.34 43.86 2.55
C MET A 141 20.72 44.45 2.21
N GLN A 142 21.58 43.71 1.52
CA GLN A 142 22.88 44.19 1.05
C GLN A 142 22.71 45.29 -0.01
N ASP A 143 21.81 45.08 -0.96
CA ASP A 143 21.50 46.07 -2.00
C ASP A 143 20.93 47.36 -1.38
N TRP A 144 20.08 47.24 -0.36
CA TRP A 144 19.58 48.38 0.40
C TRP A 144 20.70 49.13 1.14
N ALA A 145 21.60 48.39 1.80
CA ALA A 145 22.74 48.98 2.53
C ALA A 145 23.76 49.67 1.61
N LEU A 146 23.93 49.17 0.39
CA LEU A 146 24.85 49.73 -0.61
C LEU A 146 24.25 50.91 -1.39
N ASN A 147 22.92 51.10 -1.36
CA ASN A 147 22.24 52.13 -2.15
C ASN A 147 21.25 53.03 -1.34
N PRO A 148 21.67 53.63 -0.21
CA PRO A 148 20.79 54.39 0.69
C PRO A 148 20.29 55.73 0.12
N GLN A 149 20.87 56.24 -0.98
CA GLN A 149 20.56 57.57 -1.53
C GLN A 149 19.34 57.61 -2.46
N SER A 150 18.70 56.47 -2.76
CA SER A 150 17.60 56.41 -3.73
C SER A 150 16.26 56.96 -3.22
N GLN A 151 16.16 57.39 -1.95
CA GLN A 151 14.93 57.94 -1.36
C GLN A 151 15.01 59.42 -0.98
N PHE A 152 16.14 60.10 -1.19
CA PHE A 152 16.29 61.54 -0.94
C PHE A 152 16.46 62.34 -2.24
N VAL A 153 15.63 62.06 -3.26
CA VAL A 153 15.45 63.06 -4.33
C VAL A 153 14.46 64.09 -3.81
N ASN A 154 15.01 65.19 -3.32
CA ASN A 154 14.34 66.41 -2.87
C ASN A 154 13.16 66.80 -3.76
N THR A 155 11.94 66.77 -3.22
CA THR A 155 10.83 67.63 -3.65
C THR A 155 11.05 69.07 -3.17
N ASN A 156 12.11 69.72 -3.66
CA ASN A 156 12.19 71.18 -3.61
C ASN A 156 11.58 71.73 -4.90
N GLN A 157 10.25 71.90 -4.90
CA GLN A 157 9.60 72.83 -5.82
C GLN A 157 9.85 74.26 -5.30
N PRO A 158 10.51 75.15 -6.07
CA PRO A 158 10.57 76.56 -5.70
C PRO A 158 9.23 77.23 -6.07
N THR A 159 8.48 77.65 -5.06
CA THR A 159 7.41 78.65 -5.19
C THR A 159 8.03 79.95 -5.71
N LYS A 160 7.70 80.33 -6.95
CA LYS A 160 7.97 81.67 -7.50
C LYS A 160 6.72 82.54 -7.30
N PHE A 161 6.88 83.66 -6.61
CA PHE A 161 6.05 84.86 -6.74
C PHE A 161 6.69 85.78 -7.79
#